data_AF-A0A918FE12-F1
#
_entry.id   AF-A0A918FE12-F1
#
_cell.length_a   1.000
_cell.length_b   1.000
_cell.length_c   1.000
_cell.angle_alpha   90.00
_cell.angle_beta   90.00
_cell.angle_gamma   90.00
#
_symmetry.space_group_name_H-M   'P 1'
#
loop_
_entity.id
_entity.type
_entity.pdbx_description
1 polymer ?
#
loop_
_entity_poly.entity_id
_entity_poly.type
_entity_poly.pdbx_seq_one_letter_code
_entity_poly.pdbx_strand_id
1 'polypeptide(L)'
;MIFTPLLHRLGAQTLTVWLLGCLGIGTLLLHVAGVLALAVAGIVLFGMANGALTLARSELLVLAYRPEDYGTANGRLARPVNLAQALTPFGMGLLFTLTGGYGWSLTVLAGLAGVSILKLLRGGAALLTYASEPPLP
;
A
#
# COMPACT_ATOMS: atom_id res chain seq x y z
N MET A 1 15.21 12.34 7.69
CA MET A 1 15.20 12.28 6.20
C MET A 1 16.01 11.07 5.70
N ILE A 2 15.59 9.85 6.04
CA ILE A 2 16.22 8.60 5.57
C ILE A 2 15.54 8.08 4.30
N PHE A 3 14.26 8.40 4.09
CA PHE A 3 13.48 7.95 2.94
C PHE A 3 13.80 8.70 1.64
N THR A 4 14.22 9.97 1.74
CA THR A 4 14.55 10.83 0.60
C THR A 4 15.67 10.27 -0.30
N PRO A 5 16.83 9.82 0.21
CA PRO A 5 17.85 9.17 -0.63
C PRO A 5 17.42 7.80 -1.16
N LEU A 6 16.57 7.07 -0.41
CA LEU A 6 16.06 5.76 -0.80
C LEU A 6 15.06 5.86 -1.96
N LEU A 7 14.18 6.87 -1.91
CA LEU A 7 13.24 7.22 -2.98
C LEU A 7 13.97 7.57 -4.29
N HIS A 8 15.07 8.31 -4.19
CA HIS A 8 15.84 8.75 -5.36
C HIS A 8 16.67 7.62 -5.99
N ARG A 9 17.05 6.59 -5.22
CA ARG A 9 17.81 5.42 -5.72
C ARG A 9 16.93 4.29 -6.25
N LEU A 10 15.81 3.98 -5.59
CA LEU A 10 14.94 2.87 -5.98
C LEU A 10 13.75 3.30 -6.83
N GLY A 11 13.41 4.59 -6.82
CA GLY A 11 12.18 5.11 -7.39
C GLY A 11 11.00 4.91 -6.44
N ALA A 12 10.20 5.97 -6.32
CA ALA A 12 8.92 6.03 -5.62
C ALA A 12 8.06 4.76 -5.79
N GLN A 13 7.95 4.33 -7.05
CA GLN A 13 7.09 3.22 -7.45
C GLN A 13 7.62 1.88 -6.95
N THR A 14 8.91 1.59 -7.14
CA THR A 14 9.54 0.33 -6.71
C THR A 14 9.45 0.15 -5.21
N LEU A 15 9.74 1.23 -4.45
CA LEU A 15 9.61 1.19 -2.99
C LEU A 15 8.18 0.88 -2.56
N THR A 16 7.19 1.52 -3.19
CA THR A 16 5.77 1.30 -2.90
C THR A 16 5.33 -0.13 -3.23
N VAL A 17 5.79 -0.70 -4.35
CA VAL A 17 5.54 -2.12 -4.70
C VAL A 17 6.11 -3.05 -3.64
N TRP A 18 7.36 -2.84 -3.22
CA TRP A 18 7.99 -3.66 -2.17
C TRP A 18 7.22 -3.61 -0.85
N LEU A 19 6.82 -2.41 -0.43
CA LEU A 19 6.08 -2.24 0.82
C LEU A 19 4.70 -2.90 0.76
N LEU A 20 3.97 -2.76 -0.36
CA LEU A 20 2.70 -3.46 -0.57
C LEU A 20 2.89 -4.98 -0.61
N GLY A 21 3.99 -5.45 -1.21
CA GLY A 21 4.36 -6.86 -1.24
C GLY A 21 4.59 -7.42 0.16
N CYS A 22 5.39 -6.72 0.99
CA CYS A 22 5.60 -7.08 2.40
C CYS A 22 4.29 -7.09 3.19
N LEU A 23 3.38 -6.15 2.92
CA LEU A 23 2.06 -6.10 3.56
C LEU A 23 1.20 -7.33 3.19
N GLY A 24 1.19 -7.70 1.90
CA GLY A 24 0.51 -8.89 1.39
C GLY A 24 1.09 -10.19 1.94
N ILE A 25 2.42 -10.31 1.99
CA ILE A 25 3.10 -11.47 2.57
C ILE A 25 2.81 -11.56 4.08
N GLY A 26 2.87 -10.43 4.80
CA GLY A 26 2.54 -10.36 6.22
C GLY A 26 1.12 -10.85 6.49
N THR A 27 0.14 -10.39 5.71
CA THR A 27 -1.26 -10.86 5.83
C THR A 27 -1.45 -12.34 5.49
N LEU A 28 -0.72 -12.87 4.50
CA LEU A 28 -0.74 -14.30 4.18
C LEU A 28 -0.10 -15.15 5.28
N LEU A 29 0.97 -14.67 5.91
CA LEU A 29 1.60 -15.35 7.06
C LEU A 29 0.64 -15.48 8.24
N LEU A 30 -0.23 -14.49 8.47
CA LEU A 30 -1.28 -14.56 9.49
C LEU A 30 -2.35 -15.65 9.18
N HIS A 31 -2.46 -16.09 7.93
CA HIS A 31 -3.38 -17.18 7.55
C HIS A 31 -2.92 -18.53 8.13
N VAL A 32 -1.61 -18.68 8.40
CA VAL A 32 -1.03 -19.87 9.05
C VAL A 32 -1.09 -19.70 10.57
N ALA A 33 -2.30 -19.49 11.10
CA ALA A 33 -2.56 -19.20 12.51
C ALA A 33 -2.20 -20.35 13.48
N GLY A 34 -1.74 -21.50 12.97
CA GLY A 34 -1.31 -22.65 13.78
C GLY A 34 0.11 -22.56 14.33
N VAL A 35 0.93 -21.59 13.90
CA VAL A 35 2.33 -21.47 14.35
C VAL A 35 2.61 -20.06 14.85
N LEU A 36 2.78 -19.92 16.17
CA LEU A 36 3.00 -18.62 16.83
C LEU A 36 4.15 -17.82 16.19
N ALA A 37 5.24 -18.48 15.82
CA ALA A 37 6.39 -17.82 15.19
C ALA A 37 6.03 -17.16 13.85
N LEU A 38 5.22 -17.82 13.01
CA LEU A 38 4.77 -17.26 11.73
C LEU A 38 3.79 -16.10 11.94
N ALA A 39 2.90 -16.20 12.94
CA ALA A 39 2.02 -15.10 13.30
C ALA A 39 2.79 -13.87 13.78
N VAL A 40 3.79 -14.04 14.66
CA VAL A 40 4.65 -12.94 15.12
C VAL A 40 5.42 -12.33 13.96
N ALA A 41 6.03 -13.15 13.10
CA ALA A 41 6.74 -12.66 11.92
C ALA A 41 5.81 -11.87 10.98
N GLY A 42 4.59 -12.37 10.75
CA GLY A 42 3.59 -11.71 9.94
C GLY A 42 3.14 -10.37 10.52
N ILE A 43 2.90 -10.30 11.84
CA ILE A 43 2.52 -9.05 12.54
C ILE A 43 3.63 -8.02 12.44
N VAL A 44 4.88 -8.41 12.69
CA VAL A 44 6.05 -7.53 12.61
C VAL A 44 6.24 -7.02 11.19
N LEU A 45 6.22 -7.92 10.19
CA LEU A 45 6.37 -7.56 8.79
C LEU A 45 5.26 -6.62 8.32
N PHE A 46 4.00 -6.95 8.65
CA PHE A 46 2.84 -6.13 8.34
C PHE A 46 2.95 -4.74 8.97
N GLY A 47 3.28 -4.67 10.27
CA GLY A 47 3.44 -3.41 10.99
C GLY A 47 4.55 -2.53 10.42
N MET A 48 5.73 -3.12 10.15
CA MET A 48 6.85 -2.41 9.54
C MET A 48 6.51 -1.88 8.14
N ALA A 49 5.92 -2.72 7.28
CA ALA A 49 5.54 -2.33 5.93
C ALA A 49 4.50 -1.19 5.94
N ASN A 50 3.50 -1.28 6.81
CA ASN A 50 2.46 -0.26 6.94
C ASN A 50 3.02 1.09 7.46
N GLY A 51 3.93 1.03 8.45
CA GLY A 51 4.63 2.22 8.95
C GLY A 51 5.48 2.88 7.88
N ALA A 52 6.29 2.09 7.15
CA ALA A 52 7.12 2.58 6.07
C ALA A 52 6.30 3.16 4.89
N LEU A 53 5.14 2.58 4.58
CA LEU A 53 4.25 3.09 3.52
C LEU A 53 3.69 4.48 3.86
N THR A 54 3.39 4.72 5.14
CA THR A 54 2.93 6.03 5.63
C THR A 54 4.00 7.10 5.41
N LEU A 55 5.25 6.80 5.76
CA LEU A 55 6.40 7.70 5.58
C LEU A 55 6.72 7.92 4.09
N ALA A 56 6.72 6.85 3.29
CA ALA A 56 6.95 6.94 1.85
C ALA A 56 5.90 7.84 1.18
N ARG A 57 4.61 7.70 1.56
CA ARG A 57 3.52 8.54 1.03
C ARG A 57 3.71 10.01 1.38
N SER A 58 4.10 10.34 2.61
CA SER A 58 4.32 11.75 2.99
C SER A 58 5.46 12.38 2.20
N GLU A 59 6.56 11.64 2.01
CA GLU A 59 7.70 12.13 1.22
C GLU A 59 7.33 12.29 -0.26
N LEU A 60 6.55 11.36 -0.83
CA LEU A 60 6.06 11.46 -2.20
C LEU A 60 5.17 12.67 -2.44
N LEU A 61 4.28 12.98 -1.50
CA LEU A 61 3.43 14.17 -1.62
C LEU A 61 4.25 15.45 -1.57
N VAL A 62 5.27 15.51 -0.71
CA VAL A 62 6.16 16.68 -0.61
C VAL A 62 6.96 16.89 -1.90
N LEU A 63 7.36 15.81 -2.58
CA LEU A 63 8.04 15.90 -3.88
C LEU A 63 7.09 16.26 -5.03
N ALA A 64 5.83 15.81 -4.98
CA ALA A 64 4.87 15.97 -6.07
C ALA A 64 4.09 17.29 -6.04
N TYR A 65 3.95 17.92 -4.87
CA TYR A 65 3.15 19.12 -4.69
C TYR A 65 3.96 20.27 -4.10
N ARG A 66 3.64 21.49 -4.54
CA ARG A 66 4.16 22.70 -3.93
C ARG A 66 3.67 22.82 -2.49
N PRO A 67 4.44 23.45 -1.57
CA PRO A 67 4.04 23.58 -0.16
C PRO A 67 2.67 24.23 0.03
N GLU A 68 2.31 25.17 -0.86
CA GLU A 68 1.04 25.90 -0.86
C GLU A 68 -0.17 24.99 -1.12
N ASP A 69 -0.02 23.98 -1.98
CA ASP A 69 -1.10 23.08 -2.40
C ASP A 69 -1.11 21.75 -1.62
N TYR A 70 -0.04 21.45 -0.89
CA TYR A 70 0.15 20.20 -0.16
C TYR A 70 -1.02 19.85 0.76
N GLY A 71 -1.48 20.82 1.56
CA GLY A 71 -2.58 20.61 2.52
C GLY A 71 -3.88 20.19 1.83
N THR A 72 -4.22 20.87 0.74
CA THR A 72 -5.42 20.60 -0.05
C THR A 72 -5.33 19.26 -0.77
N ALA A 73 -4.19 18.96 -1.39
CA ALA A 73 -3.95 17.69 -2.07
C ALA A 73 -4.00 16.51 -1.10
N ASN A 74 -3.33 16.62 0.05
CA ASN A 74 -3.34 15.59 1.08
C ASN A 74 -4.75 15.36 1.63
N GLY A 75 -5.50 16.43 1.89
CA GLY A 75 -6.89 16.34 2.35
C GLY A 75 -7.81 15.62 1.36
N ARG A 76 -7.68 15.91 0.05
CA ARG A 76 -8.46 15.24 -1.00
C ARG A 76 -8.11 13.75 -1.09
N LEU A 77 -6.84 13.38 -0.94
CA LEU A 77 -6.39 11.99 -0.95
C LEU A 77 -6.73 11.24 0.34
N ALA A 78 -6.81 11.91 1.48
CA ALA A 78 -7.13 11.29 2.76
C ALA A 78 -8.61 10.91 2.88
N ARG A 79 -9.53 11.71 2.34
CA ARG A 79 -10.98 11.46 2.40
C ARG A 79 -11.41 10.05 1.97
N PRO A 80 -11.11 9.58 0.75
CA PRO A 80 -11.54 8.25 0.31
C PRO A 80 -10.84 7.13 1.10
N VAL A 81 -9.59 7.35 1.51
CA VAL A 81 -8.83 6.37 2.31
C VAL A 81 -9.45 6.21 3.70
N ASN A 82 -9.75 7.32 4.37
CA ASN A 82 -10.36 7.31 5.70
C ASN A 82 -11.76 6.69 5.65
N LEU A 83 -12.54 6.99 4.60
CA LEU A 83 -13.85 6.37 4.41
C LEU A 83 -13.74 4.85 4.24
N ALA A 84 -12.80 4.38 3.40
CA ALA A 84 -12.54 2.96 3.23
C ALA A 84 -12.10 2.30 4.54
N GLN A 85 -11.18 2.93 5.29
CA GLN A 85 -10.73 2.45 6.60
C GLN A 85 -11.86 2.37 7.63
N ALA A 86 -12.77 3.33 7.64
CA ALA A 86 -13.94 3.33 8.52
C ALA A 86 -14.92 2.20 8.16
N LEU A 87 -15.03 1.84 6.87
CA LEU A 87 -15.87 0.73 6.41
C LEU A 87 -15.23 -0.65 6.57
N THR A 88 -13.91 -0.74 6.63
CA THR A 88 -13.16 -1.99 6.83
C THR A 88 -13.70 -2.87 7.97
N PRO A 89 -13.86 -2.38 9.22
CA PRO A 89 -14.34 -3.23 10.31
C PRO A 89 -15.74 -3.79 10.06
N PHE A 90 -16.62 -3.04 9.39
CA PHE A 90 -17.96 -3.53 9.03
C PHE A 90 -17.88 -4.62 7.96
N GLY A 91 -17.09 -4.41 6.89
CA GLY A 91 -16.92 -5.40 5.83
C GLY A 91 -16.26 -6.69 6.32
N MET A 92 -15.18 -6.56 7.12
CA MET A 92 -14.47 -7.71 7.68
C MET A 92 -15.27 -8.42 8.76
N GLY A 93 -16.02 -7.68 9.59
CA GLY A 93 -16.93 -8.24 10.58
C GLY A 93 -18.06 -9.03 9.94
N LEU A 94 -18.71 -8.48 8.90
CA LEU A 94 -19.74 -9.19 8.15
C LEU A 94 -19.19 -10.47 7.52
N LEU A 95 -18.00 -10.40 6.91
CA LEU A 95 -17.36 -11.55 6.29
C LEU A 95 -17.01 -12.64 7.32
N PHE A 96 -16.54 -12.24 8.51
CA PHE A 96 -16.33 -13.15 9.64
C PHE A 96 -17.63 -13.82 10.08
N THR A 97 -18.72 -13.06 10.23
CA THR A 97 -20.04 -13.62 10.61
C THR A 97 -20.56 -14.63 9.59
N LEU A 98 -20.35 -14.38 8.29
CA LEU A 98 -20.81 -15.26 7.22
C LEU A 98 -19.94 -16.51 7.04
N THR A 99 -18.63 -16.43 7.31
CA THR A 99 -17.67 -17.50 7.02
C THR A 99 -17.21 -18.26 8.27
N GLY A 100 -17.49 -17.74 9.47
CA GLY A 100 -17.09 -18.33 10.74
C GLY A 100 -15.60 -18.23 11.07
N GLY A 101 -14.82 -17.45 10.31
CA GLY A 101 -13.38 -17.32 10.53
C GLY A 101 -12.72 -16.13 9.83
N TYR A 102 -11.45 -15.87 10.15
CA TYR A 102 -10.69 -14.76 9.57
C TYR A 102 -10.02 -15.07 8.23
N GLY A 103 -10.06 -16.33 7.78
CA GLY A 103 -9.38 -16.76 6.56
C GLY A 103 -9.77 -15.92 5.35
N TRP A 104 -11.07 -15.81 5.07
CA TRP A 104 -11.57 -15.03 3.94
C TRP A 104 -11.24 -13.54 4.04
N SER A 105 -11.31 -12.95 5.23
CA SER A 105 -10.93 -11.55 5.48
C SER A 105 -9.47 -11.30 5.13
N LEU A 106 -8.58 -12.20 5.54
CA LEU A 106 -7.15 -12.12 5.21
C LEU A 106 -6.89 -12.31 3.71
N THR A 107 -7.60 -13.24 3.05
CA THR A 107 -7.47 -13.46 1.61
C THR A 107 -7.92 -12.24 0.81
N VAL A 108 -9.04 -11.61 1.19
CA VAL A 108 -9.52 -10.37 0.55
C VAL A 108 -8.50 -9.25 0.72
N LEU A 109 -7.94 -9.06 1.93
CA LEU A 109 -6.92 -8.05 2.18
C LEU A 109 -5.63 -8.29 1.37
N ALA A 110 -5.15 -9.53 1.31
CA ALA A 110 -4.00 -9.91 0.50
C ALA A 110 -4.28 -9.69 -1.00
N GLY A 111 -5.49 -10.02 -1.46
CA GLY A 111 -5.95 -9.77 -2.82
C GLY A 111 -5.96 -8.28 -3.18
N LEU A 112 -6.44 -7.41 -2.27
CA LEU A 112 -6.41 -5.96 -2.45
C LEU A 112 -4.99 -5.40 -2.54
N ALA A 113 -4.06 -5.94 -1.75
CA ALA A 113 -2.64 -5.60 -1.87
C ALA A 113 -2.09 -5.99 -3.25
N GLY A 114 -2.42 -7.19 -3.74
CA GLY A 114 -2.05 -7.66 -5.08
C GLY A 114 -2.61 -6.79 -6.21
N VAL A 115 -3.89 -6.41 -6.14
CA VAL A 115 -4.52 -5.49 -7.11
C VAL A 115 -3.84 -4.13 -7.12
N SER A 116 -3.47 -3.63 -5.93
CA SER A 116 -2.77 -2.35 -5.79
C SER A 116 -1.40 -2.39 -6.46
N ILE A 117 -0.63 -3.47 -6.25
CA ILE A 117 0.66 -3.70 -6.92
C ILE A 117 0.46 -3.76 -8.44
N LEU A 118 -0.52 -4.53 -8.93
CA LEU A 118 -0.78 -4.67 -10.35
C LEU A 118 -1.11 -3.32 -11.02
N LYS A 119 -1.94 -2.49 -10.37
CA LYS A 119 -2.24 -1.14 -10.87
C LYS A 119 -0.99 -0.26 -10.89
N LEU A 120 -0.15 -0.33 -9.86
CA LEU A 120 1.09 0.45 -9.80
C LEU A 120 2.06 0.06 -10.93
N LEU A 121 2.21 -1.25 -11.18
CA LEU A 121 3.05 -1.76 -12.27
C LEU A 121 2.53 -1.34 -13.65
N ARG A 122 1.21 -1.40 -13.88
CA ARG A 122 0.59 -0.96 -15.14
C ARG A 122 0.70 0.55 -15.34
N GLY A 123 0.54 1.35 -14.28
CA GLY A 123 0.69 2.80 -14.33
C GLY A 123 2.13 3.23 -14.62
N GLY A 124 3.12 2.54 -14.04
CA GLY A 124 4.53 2.79 -14.33
C GLY A 124 4.96 2.41 -15.74
N ALA A 125 4.42 1.31 -16.28
CA ALA A 125 4.65 0.94 -17.68
C ALA A 125 4.16 2.04 -18.63
N ALA A 126 3.01 2.65 -18.35
CA ALA A 126 2.45 3.74 -19.17
C ALA A 126 3.30 5.03 -19.14
N LEU A 127 3.93 5.36 -18.00
CA LEU A 127 4.80 6.55 -17.89
C LEU A 127 6.13 6.37 -18.63
N LEU A 128 6.69 5.16 -18.64
CA LEU A 128 7.89 4.85 -19.42
C LEU A 128 7.62 4.87 -20.92
N THR A 129 6.41 4.48 -21.35
CA THR A 129 5.97 4.61 -22.74
C THR A 129 5.82 6.09 -23.15
N TYR A 130 5.24 6.94 -22.30
CA TYR A 130 5.09 8.38 -22.59
C TYR A 130 6.44 9.12 -22.64
N ALA A 131 7.40 8.75 -21.79
CA ALA A 131 8.75 9.31 -21.82
C ALA A 131 9.59 8.86 -23.04
N SER A 132 9.14 7.83 -23.76
CA SER A 132 9.80 7.34 -24.99
C SER A 132 9.21 7.92 -26.28
N GLU A 133 8.08 8.66 -26.21
CA GLU A 133 7.57 9.41 -27.35
C GLU A 133 8.36 10.73 -27.50
N PRO A 134 8.88 11.06 -28.69
CA PRO A 134 9.55 12.34 -28.91
C PRO A 134 8.54 13.48 -28.68
N PRO A 135 8.96 14.63 -28.12
CA PRO A 135 8.08 15.77 -27.98
C PRO A 135 7.51 16.14 -29.36
N LEU A 136 6.18 16.30 -29.42
CA LEU A 136 5.48 16.74 -30.62
C LEU A 136 6.13 18.02 -31.15
N PRO A 137 6.33 18.14 -32.48
CA PRO A 137 7.06 19.23 -33.11
C PRO A 137 6.42 20.60 -32.90
#